data_AF-A0A835DQ66-F1
#
_entry.id   AF-A0A835DQ66-F1
#
_cell.length_a   1.000
_cell.length_b   1.000
_cell.length_c   1.000
_cell.angle_alpha   90.00
_cell.angle_beta   90.00
_cell.angle_gamma   90.00
#
_symmetry.space_group_name_H-M   'P 1'
#
loop_
_entity.id
_entity.type
_entity.pdbx_description
1 polymer ?
#
loop_
_entity_poly.entity_id
_entity_poly.type
_entity_poly.pdbx_seq_one_letter_code
_entity_poly.pdbx_strand_id
1 'polypeptide(L)'
;MATPPSPSVLAILFSCICFSGLIERSQAQATTDPSEVRALNSIFEQWETKAGPLWNISGEPCSGAAIDGTNFEDPAFNPAIICNCSYDNETTCHITHLCVSLSVQ
;
A
#
# COMPACT_ATOMS: atom_id res chain seq x y z
N MET A 1 -25.92 20.78 44.48
CA MET A 1 -25.00 19.83 45.14
C MET A 1 -24.99 18.57 44.27
N ALA A 2 -23.92 18.33 43.52
CA ALA A 2 -23.84 17.13 42.69
C ALA A 2 -23.41 15.96 43.57
N THR A 3 -24.22 14.90 43.61
CA THR A 3 -23.85 13.66 44.30
C THR A 3 -22.68 12.99 43.55
N PRO A 4 -21.65 12.51 44.25
CA PRO A 4 -20.53 11.84 43.60
C PRO A 4 -21.03 10.59 42.85
N PRO A 5 -20.50 10.29 41.65
CA PRO A 5 -20.89 9.11 40.90
C PRO A 5 -20.58 7.84 41.70
N SER A 6 -21.47 6.85 41.64
CA SER A 6 -21.26 5.59 42.34
C SER A 6 -20.06 4.82 41.77
N PRO A 7 -19.40 3.95 42.56
CA PRO A 7 -18.25 3.16 42.10
C PRO A 7 -18.56 2.32 40.86
N SER A 8 -19.82 1.86 40.72
CA SER A 8 -20.31 1.12 39.56
C SER A 8 -20.33 1.97 38.28
N VAL A 9 -20.71 3.25 38.39
CA VAL A 9 -20.71 4.19 37.25
C VAL A 9 -19.28 4.49 36.82
N LEU A 10 -18.38 4.69 37.79
CA LEU A 10 -16.95 4.90 37.50
C LEU A 10 -16.32 3.68 36.80
N ALA A 11 -16.66 2.47 37.24
CA ALA A 11 -16.17 1.23 36.62
C ALA A 11 -16.67 1.05 35.17
N ILE A 12 -17.94 1.37 34.90
CA ILE A 12 -18.52 1.31 33.54
C ILE A 12 -17.82 2.32 32.63
N LEU A 13 -17.64 3.57 33.10
CA LEU A 13 -16.95 4.61 32.32
C LEU A 13 -15.51 4.22 32.00
N PHE A 14 -14.78 3.68 32.98
CA PHE A 14 -13.41 3.21 32.77
C PHE A 14 -13.36 2.06 31.76
N SER A 15 -14.29 1.12 31.86
CA SER A 15 -14.43 0.01 30.90
C SER A 15 -14.71 0.50 29.48
N CYS A 16 -15.65 1.43 29.29
CA CYS A 16 -15.97 2.00 27.98
C CYS A 16 -14.77 2.73 27.35
N ILE A 17 -13.99 3.46 28.15
CA ILE A 17 -12.77 4.14 27.68
C ILE A 17 -11.71 3.12 27.24
N CYS A 18 -11.52 2.03 28.00
CA CYS A 18 -10.58 0.97 27.65
C CYS A 18 -10.96 0.25 26.34
N PHE A 19 -12.25 -0.02 26.10
CA PHE A 19 -12.71 -0.66 24.86
C PHE A 19 -12.59 0.25 23.64
N SER A 20 -12.69 1.57 23.82
CA SER A 20 -12.57 2.55 22.73
C SER A 20 -11.12 2.76 22.26
N GLY A 21 -10.14 2.49 23.13
CA GLY A 21 -8.70 2.69 22.86
C GLY A 21 -8.03 1.59 22.04
N LEU A 22 -8.74 0.50 21.71
CA LEU A 22 -8.19 -0.66 20.98
C LEU A 22 -8.58 -0.68 19.49
N ILE A 23 -9.23 0.36 18.96
CA ILE A 23 -9.48 0.46 17.53
C ILE A 23 -8.19 0.98 16.86
N GLU A 24 -7.19 0.12 16.73
CA GLU A 24 -6.16 0.30 15.70
C GLU A 24 -6.90 0.31 14.36
N ARG A 25 -6.97 1.48 13.72
CA ARG A 25 -7.39 1.55 12.32
C ARG A 25 -6.30 0.89 11.50
N SER A 26 -6.42 -0.41 11.23
CA SER A 26 -5.78 -0.98 10.06
C SER A 26 -6.44 -0.32 8.85
N GLN A 27 -5.85 0.78 8.37
CA GLN A 27 -6.18 1.24 7.03
C GLN A 27 -5.79 0.10 6.11
N ALA A 28 -6.77 -0.52 5.46
CA ALA A 28 -6.49 -1.46 4.39
C ALA A 28 -5.65 -0.70 3.36
N GLN A 29 -4.42 -1.15 3.14
CA GLN A 29 -3.59 -0.57 2.11
C GLN A 29 -4.27 -0.81 0.76
N ALA A 30 -4.35 0.24 -0.06
CA ALA A 30 -4.87 0.13 -1.42
C ALA A 30 -4.14 -1.00 -2.17
N THR A 31 -4.88 -1.78 -2.95
CA THR A 31 -4.34 -2.94 -3.67
C THR A 31 -4.37 -2.72 -5.16
N THR A 32 -3.37 -3.22 -5.88
CA THR A 32 -3.39 -3.23 -7.34
C THR A 32 -4.41 -4.25 -7.84
N ASP A 33 -5.12 -3.91 -8.93
CA ASP A 33 -6.06 -4.86 -9.55
C ASP A 33 -5.33 -6.16 -9.95
N PRO A 34 -5.85 -7.36 -9.59
CA PRO A 34 -5.19 -8.63 -9.89
C PRO A 34 -4.95 -8.89 -11.38
N SER A 35 -5.73 -8.28 -12.29
CA SER A 35 -5.49 -8.35 -13.73
C SER A 35 -4.27 -7.55 -14.16
N GLU A 36 -4.01 -6.39 -13.56
CA GLU A 36 -2.81 -5.60 -13.82
C GLU A 36 -1.56 -6.32 -13.29
N VAL A 37 -1.63 -6.92 -12.11
CA VAL A 37 -0.53 -7.75 -11.55
C VAL A 37 -0.19 -8.90 -12.50
N ARG A 38 -1.21 -9.60 -13.02
CA ARG A 38 -1.01 -10.68 -14.01
C ARG A 38 -0.40 -10.17 -15.30
N ALA A 39 -0.92 -9.05 -15.84
CA ALA A 39 -0.40 -8.45 -17.06
C ALA A 39 1.06 -8.01 -16.91
N LEU A 40 1.40 -7.37 -15.78
CA LEU A 40 2.77 -6.96 -15.47
C LEU A 40 3.72 -8.16 -15.43
N ASN A 41 3.32 -9.24 -14.76
CA ASN A 41 4.13 -10.46 -14.70
C ASN A 41 4.32 -11.10 -16.09
N SER A 42 3.28 -11.12 -16.93
CA SER A 42 3.40 -11.60 -18.30
C SER A 42 4.34 -10.75 -19.15
N ILE A 43 4.33 -9.43 -18.96
CA ILE A 43 5.28 -8.52 -19.63
C ILE A 43 6.72 -8.81 -19.17
N PHE A 44 6.94 -8.99 -17.88
CA PHE A 44 8.25 -9.30 -17.33
C PHE A 44 8.78 -10.64 -17.85
N GLU A 45 7.92 -11.67 -17.91
CA GLU A 45 8.25 -12.95 -18.52
C GLU A 45 8.63 -12.80 -19.99
N GLN A 46 7.83 -12.08 -20.78
CA GLN A 46 8.08 -11.88 -22.20
C GLN A 46 9.36 -11.09 -22.49
N TRP A 47 9.74 -10.16 -21.61
CA TRP A 47 10.96 -9.36 -21.75
C TRP A 47 12.17 -9.96 -21.04
N GLU A 48 12.05 -11.18 -20.51
CA GLU A 48 13.10 -11.88 -19.76
C GLU A 48 13.67 -11.01 -18.61
N THR A 49 12.81 -10.22 -17.97
CA THR A 49 13.16 -9.33 -16.87
C THR A 49 12.45 -9.74 -15.58
N LYS A 50 12.87 -9.16 -14.46
CA LYS A 50 12.27 -9.39 -13.15
C LYS A 50 12.24 -8.09 -12.36
N ALA A 51 11.30 -8.02 -11.42
CA ALA A 51 11.27 -6.94 -10.45
C ALA A 51 12.63 -6.83 -9.72
N GLY A 52 13.13 -5.60 -9.56
CA GLY A 52 14.36 -5.35 -8.84
C GLY A 52 14.24 -5.69 -7.33
N PRO A 53 15.35 -5.78 -6.59
CA PRO A 53 15.31 -6.05 -5.15
C PRO A 53 14.52 -4.99 -4.35
N LEU A 54 14.43 -3.76 -4.88
CA LEU A 54 13.64 -2.68 -4.29
C LEU A 54 12.12 -2.93 -4.37
N TRP A 55 11.66 -3.80 -5.26
CA TRP A 55 10.26 -4.17 -5.43
C TRP A 55 9.85 -5.41 -4.62
N ASN A 56 10.79 -6.31 -4.35
CA ASN A 56 10.51 -7.67 -3.86
C ASN A 56 10.19 -7.76 -2.35
N ILE A 57 9.73 -6.67 -1.72
CA ILE A 57 9.58 -6.59 -0.25
C ILE A 57 8.13 -6.83 0.19
N SER A 58 7.14 -6.59 -0.68
CA SER A 58 5.72 -6.56 -0.27
C SER A 58 4.77 -7.41 -1.13
N GLY A 59 5.18 -7.88 -2.32
CA GLY A 59 4.30 -8.62 -3.24
C GLY A 59 3.18 -7.77 -3.89
N GLU A 60 2.96 -6.56 -3.39
CA GLU A 60 2.05 -5.54 -3.91
C GLU A 60 2.86 -4.54 -4.78
N PRO A 61 2.72 -4.57 -6.11
CA PRO A 61 3.57 -3.77 -6.99
C PRO A 61 3.40 -2.26 -6.80
N CYS A 62 2.20 -1.78 -6.48
CA CYS A 62 1.96 -0.36 -6.21
C CYS A 62 2.27 0.01 -4.75
N SER A 63 3.52 -0.18 -4.35
CA SER A 63 4.02 0.22 -3.02
C SER A 63 5.40 0.87 -3.10
N GLY A 64 5.78 1.62 -2.06
CA GLY A 64 7.06 2.33 -1.97
C GLY A 64 7.33 3.24 -3.18
N ALA A 65 8.45 3.00 -3.87
CA ALA A 65 8.91 3.79 -5.01
C ALA A 65 7.84 3.98 -6.13
N ALA A 66 6.93 3.02 -6.30
CA ALA A 66 5.86 3.12 -7.30
C ALA A 66 4.84 4.24 -7.01
N ILE A 67 4.75 4.72 -5.77
CA ILE A 67 3.81 5.77 -5.32
C ILE A 67 4.50 6.98 -4.68
N ASP A 68 5.77 6.86 -4.27
CA ASP A 68 6.52 7.89 -3.53
C ASP A 68 7.07 9.02 -4.43
N GLY A 69 6.77 9.01 -5.73
CA GLY A 69 7.27 10.01 -6.68
C GLY A 69 8.78 9.95 -6.91
N THR A 70 9.40 8.78 -6.67
CA THR A 70 10.80 8.56 -7.04
C THR A 70 10.98 8.76 -8.54
N ASN A 71 12.18 9.16 -8.95
CA ASN A 71 12.46 9.39 -10.37
C ASN A 71 12.25 8.09 -11.16
N PHE A 72 11.21 8.09 -12.01
CA PHE A 72 10.81 6.96 -12.83
C PHE A 72 11.86 6.53 -13.86
N GLU A 73 12.76 7.44 -14.23
CA GLU A 73 13.85 7.18 -15.18
C GLU A 73 15.16 6.79 -14.48
N ASP A 74 15.18 6.72 -13.14
CA ASP A 74 16.38 6.31 -12.41
C ASP A 74 16.66 4.81 -12.65
N PRO A 75 17.82 4.44 -13.23
CA PRO A 75 18.17 3.06 -13.52
C PRO A 75 18.17 2.14 -12.30
N ALA A 76 18.31 2.68 -11.09
CA ALA A 76 18.26 1.91 -9.85
C ALA A 76 16.88 1.26 -9.62
N PHE A 77 15.82 1.82 -10.20
CA PHE A 77 14.45 1.29 -10.08
C PHE A 77 14.01 0.48 -11.29
N ASN A 78 14.89 0.22 -12.26
CA ASN A 78 14.57 -0.55 -13.46
C ASN A 78 14.41 -2.06 -13.16
N PRO A 79 13.32 -2.73 -13.61
CA PRO A 79 12.14 -2.17 -14.28
C PRO A 79 11.30 -1.33 -13.32
N ALA A 80 10.83 -0.15 -13.76
CA ALA A 80 10.13 0.85 -12.95
C ALA A 80 8.65 0.97 -13.33
N ILE A 81 7.78 1.22 -12.34
CA ILE A 81 6.37 1.58 -12.57
C ILE A 81 5.99 2.82 -11.78
N ILE A 82 4.93 3.49 -12.22
CA ILE A 82 4.22 4.51 -11.45
C ILE A 82 2.79 4.07 -11.29
N CYS A 83 2.28 4.18 -10.07
CA CYS A 83 0.90 3.88 -9.76
C CYS A 83 0.11 5.13 -9.40
N ASN A 84 -1.18 5.10 -9.71
CA ASN A 84 -2.16 6.04 -9.18
C ASN A 84 -3.15 5.28 -8.31
N CYS A 85 -3.18 5.61 -7.02
CA CYS A 85 -4.04 4.98 -6.01
C CYS A 85 -5.22 5.87 -5.61
N SER A 86 -5.60 6.89 -6.40
CA SER A 86 -6.74 7.75 -6.09
C SER A 86 -8.10 7.14 -6.45
N TYR A 87 -8.14 5.87 -6.85
CA TYR A 87 -9.35 5.22 -7.36
C TYR A 87 -10.13 4.53 -6.24
N ASP A 88 -11.45 4.39 -6.46
CA ASP A 88 -12.38 3.71 -5.55
C ASP A 88 -12.33 4.17 -4.08
N ASN A 89 -12.13 5.47 -3.86
CA ASN A 89 -11.90 6.06 -2.52
C ASN A 89 -10.59 5.57 -1.88
N GLU A 90 -9.52 5.56 -2.66
CA GLU A 90 -8.16 5.19 -2.22
C GLU A 90 -8.03 3.73 -1.81
N THR A 91 -8.87 2.84 -2.37
CA THR A 91 -8.80 1.39 -2.14
C THR A 91 -8.17 0.63 -3.30
N THR A 92 -8.14 1.22 -4.50
CA THR A 92 -7.64 0.58 -5.72
C THR A 92 -6.47 1.38 -6.30
N CYS A 93 -5.38 0.69 -6.61
CA CYS A 93 -4.24 1.25 -7.33
C CYS A 93 -4.22 0.77 -8.77
N HIS A 94 -3.88 1.67 -9.69
CA HIS A 94 -3.67 1.36 -11.09
C HIS A 94 -2.24 1.67 -11.52
N ILE A 95 -1.62 0.75 -12.25
CA ILE A 95 -0.35 0.97 -12.91
C ILE A 95 -0.59 1.93 -14.10
N THR A 96 0.02 3.10 -14.05
CA THR A 96 -0.16 4.14 -15.09
C THR A 96 1.04 4.26 -16.02
N HIS A 97 2.22 3.87 -15.56
CA HIS A 97 3.45 3.92 -16.33
C HIS A 97 4.29 2.68 -16.05
N LEU A 98 4.99 2.19 -17.09
CA LEU A 98 5.95 1.11 -17.02
C LEU A 98 7.17 1.51 -17.87
N CYS A 99 8.36 1.45 -17.29
CA CYS A 99 9.62 1.68 -17.97
C CYS A 99 10.55 0.49 -17.74
N VAL A 100 11.14 0.01 -18.82
CA VAL A 100 12.19 -1.00 -18.79
C VAL A 100 13.33 -0.49 -19.63
N SER A 101 14.42 -0.13 -18.97
CA SER A 101 15.67 0.21 -19.61
C SER A 101 16.42 -1.09 -19.88
N LEU A 102 16.61 -1.43 -21.16
CA LEU A 102 17.48 -2.54 -21.53
C LEU A 102 18.92 -2.15 -21.16
N SER A 103 19.40 -2.63 -20.02
CA SER A 103 20.84 -2.76 -19.82
C SER A 103 21.29 -3.77 -20.87
N VAL A 104 21.94 -3.30 -21.94
CA VAL A 104 22.65 -4.19 -22.86
C VAL A 104 23.67 -4.93 -22.00
N GLN A 105 23.37 -6.20 -21.72
CA GLN A 105 24.29 -7.12 -21.04
C GLN A 105 25.49 -7.39 -21.96
#